data_AF-A0A558FKY3-F1
#
_entry.id   AF-A0A558FKY3-F1
#
_cell.length_a   1.000
_cell.length_b   1.000
_cell.length_c   1.000
_cell.angle_alpha   90.00
_cell.angle_beta   90.00
_cell.angle_gamma   90.00
#
_symmetry.space_group_name_H-M   'P 1'
#
loop_
_entity.id
_entity.type
_entity.pdbx_description
1 polymer ?
#
loop_
_entity_poly.entity_id
_entity_poly.type
_entity_poly.pdbx_seq_one_letter_code
_entity_poly.pdbx_strand_id
1 'polypeptide(L)'
;MLRSNTRWLWLYFPMSWIAVGVVLLHIVFYDWTLLTPKDVGGTLFGGAMSTQLFLSGWAVATLGLIVAILLRLPGSILAWITAGLVPLCIGGWWQLNYPDDANGNLLYSPVQADITIAMLIGAAILASGLYARIRVKTASRNASLSGLKIFGKTVAAAALSAFFIAVPLAFLKQQALPYCAFSKEGQQLSVCLSEEDGKRSMNSTFKVIT
;
A
#
# COMPACT_ATOMS: atom_id res chain seq x y z
N MET A 1 8.58 8.19 -41.85
CA MET A 1 9.27 6.99 -41.36
C MET A 1 9.19 6.94 -39.84
N LEU A 2 8.41 6.03 -39.24
CA LEU A 2 8.42 5.75 -37.78
C LEU A 2 7.69 4.41 -37.48
N ARG A 3 8.05 3.35 -38.22
CA ARG A 3 7.48 1.99 -38.05
C ARG A 3 8.12 1.21 -36.90
N SER A 4 9.23 1.71 -36.33
CA SER A 4 9.98 1.06 -35.24
C SER A 4 9.51 1.43 -33.83
N ASN A 5 8.64 2.44 -33.67
CA ASN A 5 8.25 2.94 -32.34
C ASN A 5 7.00 2.23 -31.74
N THR A 6 6.31 1.42 -32.54
CA THR A 6 5.06 0.77 -32.10
C THR A 6 5.31 -0.23 -30.97
N ARG A 7 6.40 -1.00 -31.02
CA ARG A 7 6.74 -2.00 -29.97
C ARG A 7 7.12 -1.34 -28.64
N TRP A 8 7.88 -0.24 -28.68
CA TRP A 8 8.27 0.51 -27.48
C TRP A 8 7.09 1.22 -26.82
N LEU A 9 6.16 1.78 -27.61
CA LEU A 9 4.90 2.31 -27.06
C LEU A 9 4.06 1.21 -26.41
N TRP A 10 4.02 0.02 -27.02
CA TRP A 10 3.23 -1.12 -26.52
C TRP A 10 3.74 -1.68 -25.20
N LEU A 11 5.03 -1.54 -24.90
CA LEU A 11 5.62 -1.90 -23.59
C LEU A 11 5.46 -0.77 -22.56
N TYR A 12 5.63 0.49 -22.99
CA TYR A 12 5.55 1.65 -22.11
C TYR A 12 4.17 1.83 -21.47
N PHE A 13 3.09 1.69 -22.25
CA PHE A 13 1.73 1.85 -21.74
C PHE A 13 1.38 0.86 -20.61
N PRO A 14 1.47 -0.47 -20.79
CA PRO A 14 1.13 -1.42 -19.74
C PRO A 14 2.05 -1.28 -18.53
N MET A 15 3.35 -1.05 -18.74
CA MET A 15 4.29 -0.92 -17.62
C MET A 15 4.02 0.33 -16.78
N SER A 16 3.62 1.42 -17.42
CA SER A 16 3.16 2.62 -16.72
C SER A 16 1.84 2.42 -15.99
N TRP A 17 0.90 1.67 -16.56
CA TRP A 17 -0.37 1.33 -15.89
C TRP A 17 -0.15 0.44 -14.67
N ILE A 18 0.78 -0.52 -14.76
CA ILE A 18 1.18 -1.37 -13.63
C ILE A 18 1.83 -0.50 -12.54
N ALA A 19 2.79 0.36 -12.89
CA ALA A 19 3.45 1.25 -11.94
C ALA A 19 2.43 2.09 -11.16
N VAL A 20 1.52 2.74 -11.88
CA VAL A 20 0.48 3.59 -11.30
C VAL A 20 -0.52 2.76 -10.48
N GLY A 21 -0.92 1.59 -10.98
CA GLY A 21 -1.84 0.68 -10.29
C GLY A 21 -1.28 0.14 -8.98
N VAL A 22 -0.01 -0.26 -8.95
CA VAL A 22 0.67 -0.74 -7.74
C VAL A 22 0.76 0.38 -6.70
N VAL A 23 1.14 1.60 -7.09
CA VAL A 23 1.19 2.75 -6.18
C VAL A 23 -0.20 3.05 -5.63
N LEU A 24 -1.23 3.06 -6.48
CA LEU A 24 -2.60 3.28 -6.04
C LEU A 24 -3.06 2.20 -5.06
N LEU A 25 -2.75 0.93 -5.32
CA LEU A 25 -3.12 -0.18 -4.43
C LEU A 25 -2.50 -0.01 -3.04
N HIS A 26 -1.25 0.45 -2.94
CA HIS A 26 -0.63 0.77 -1.66
C HIS A 26 -1.36 1.91 -0.94
N ILE A 27 -1.75 2.97 -1.66
CA ILE A 27 -2.53 4.07 -1.07
C ILE A 27 -3.86 3.53 -0.51
N VAL A 28 -4.59 2.73 -1.28
CA VAL A 28 -5.87 2.13 -0.83
C VAL A 28 -5.65 1.25 0.40
N PHE A 29 -4.60 0.43 0.40
CA PHE A 29 -4.26 -0.39 1.55
C PHE A 29 -3.98 0.45 2.79
N TYR A 30 -3.15 1.50 2.67
CA TYR A 30 -2.84 2.37 3.79
C TYR A 30 -4.07 3.13 4.29
N ASP A 31 -4.86 3.71 3.39
CA ASP A 31 -6.12 4.40 3.73
C ASP A 31 -7.06 3.47 4.50
N TRP A 32 -7.23 2.22 4.02
CA TRP A 32 -8.04 1.23 4.72
C TRP A 32 -7.51 0.95 6.12
N THR A 33 -6.20 0.70 6.27
CA THR A 33 -5.60 0.39 7.57
C THR A 33 -5.62 1.56 8.56
N LEU A 34 -5.51 2.80 8.06
CA LEU A 34 -5.49 4.03 8.86
C LEU A 34 -6.89 4.49 9.26
N LEU A 35 -7.90 4.27 8.41
CA LEU A 35 -9.28 4.73 8.64
C LEU A 35 -10.15 3.71 9.37
N THR A 36 -9.72 2.44 9.44
CA THR A 36 -10.44 1.40 10.19
C THR A 36 -10.27 1.63 11.69
N PRO A 37 -11.35 1.91 12.45
CA PRO A 37 -11.29 2.05 13.90
C PRO A 37 -10.86 0.74 14.54
N LYS A 38 -9.84 0.81 15.41
CA LYS A 38 -9.36 -0.33 16.19
C LYS A 38 -9.33 0.04 17.67
N ASP A 39 -9.72 -0.91 18.52
CA ASP A 39 -9.56 -0.74 19.96
C ASP A 39 -8.08 -0.86 20.33
N VAL A 40 -7.58 0.17 21.02
CA VAL A 40 -6.18 0.29 21.44
C VAL A 40 -6.03 0.28 22.97
N GLY A 41 -7.12 0.05 23.72
CA GLY A 41 -7.19 0.14 25.18
C GLY A 41 -6.27 -0.81 25.98
N GLY A 42 -5.60 -1.76 25.32
CA GLY A 42 -4.63 -2.68 25.93
C GLY A 42 -3.20 -2.59 25.39
N THR A 43 -2.89 -1.60 24.54
CA THR A 43 -1.57 -1.50 23.89
C THR A 43 -0.65 -0.51 24.59
N LEU A 44 0.62 -0.85 24.76
CA LEU A 44 1.66 -0.02 25.42
C LEU A 44 1.77 1.41 24.85
N PHE A 45 1.43 1.59 23.57
CA PHE A 45 1.50 2.87 22.86
C PHE A 45 0.15 3.34 22.32
N GLY A 46 -0.98 2.78 22.76
CA GLY A 46 -2.31 3.20 22.30
C GLY A 46 -2.48 3.18 20.78
N GLY A 47 -1.85 2.22 20.09
CA GLY A 47 -1.83 2.13 18.62
C GLY A 47 -0.96 3.16 17.89
N ALA A 48 -0.37 4.16 18.56
CA ALA A 48 0.37 5.26 17.93
C ALA A 48 1.53 4.80 17.06
N MET A 49 2.28 3.78 17.48
CA MET A 49 3.39 3.21 16.70
C MET A 49 2.92 2.60 15.37
N SER A 50 1.78 1.90 15.39
CA SER A 50 1.17 1.33 14.19
C SER A 50 0.68 2.42 13.25
N THR A 51 0.00 3.43 13.80
CA THR A 51 -0.51 4.58 13.03
C THR A 51 0.64 5.33 12.36
N GLN A 52 1.74 5.59 13.07
CA GLN A 52 2.90 6.28 12.52
C GLN A 52 3.56 5.48 11.38
N LEU A 53 3.67 4.16 11.52
CA LEU A 53 4.22 3.29 10.48
C LEU A 53 3.36 3.33 9.21
N PHE A 54 2.03 3.14 9.33
CA PHE A 54 1.14 3.20 8.18
C PHE A 54 1.04 4.60 7.55
N LEU A 55 1.10 5.66 8.37
CA LEU A 55 1.12 7.05 7.88
C LEU A 55 2.40 7.34 7.10
N SER A 56 3.55 6.83 7.55
CA SER A 56 4.82 6.96 6.82
C SER A 56 4.76 6.21 5.48
N GLY A 57 4.18 5.01 5.46
CA GLY A 57 3.95 4.25 4.23
C GLY A 57 3.02 4.98 3.25
N TRP A 58 1.94 5.57 3.76
CA TRP A 58 1.02 6.41 2.99
C TRP A 58 1.73 7.64 2.39
N ALA A 59 2.58 8.32 3.17
CA ALA A 59 3.34 9.47 2.70
C ALA A 59 4.30 9.09 1.57
N VAL A 60 5.00 7.96 1.69
CA VAL A 60 5.88 7.42 0.65
C VAL A 60 5.09 7.04 -0.61
N ALA A 61 3.93 6.39 -0.46
CA ALA A 61 3.06 6.05 -1.59
C ALA A 61 2.53 7.29 -2.32
N THR A 62 2.14 8.31 -1.56
CA THR A 62 1.70 9.61 -2.09
C THR A 62 2.81 10.33 -2.85
N LEU A 63 4.04 10.33 -2.31
CA LEU A 63 5.21 10.84 -3.03
C LEU A 63 5.47 10.09 -4.34
N GLY A 64 5.37 8.76 -4.33
CA GLY A 64 5.47 7.94 -5.54
C GLY A 64 4.43 8.34 -6.59
N LEU A 65 3.19 8.62 -6.17
CA LEU A 65 2.13 9.08 -7.06
C LEU A 65 2.39 10.49 -7.60
N ILE A 66 2.89 11.42 -6.78
CA ILE A 66 3.31 12.76 -7.21
C ILE A 66 4.39 12.64 -8.29
N VAL A 67 5.39 11.78 -8.10
CA VAL A 67 6.44 11.53 -9.11
C VAL A 67 5.82 11.00 -10.40
N ALA A 68 4.87 10.06 -10.33
CA ALA A 68 4.15 9.55 -11.51
C ALA A 68 3.37 10.65 -12.26
N ILE A 69 2.82 11.63 -11.55
CA ILE A 69 2.13 12.79 -12.12
C ILE A 69 3.11 13.77 -12.77
N LEU A 70 4.23 14.08 -12.09
CA LEU A 70 5.28 14.96 -12.62
C LEU A 70 5.88 14.40 -13.91
N LEU A 71 6.11 13.08 -13.94
CA LEU A 71 6.54 12.37 -15.14
C LEU A 71 5.44 12.31 -16.21
N ARG A 72 4.19 12.68 -15.91
CA ARG A 72 3.02 12.57 -16.81
C ARG A 72 2.86 11.14 -17.34
N LEU A 73 2.94 10.16 -16.44
CA LEU A 73 2.68 8.77 -16.77
C LEU A 73 1.20 8.59 -17.18
N PRO A 74 0.88 7.81 -18.22
CA PRO A 74 -0.51 7.50 -18.55
C PRO A 74 -1.19 6.83 -17.35
N GLY A 75 -2.40 7.30 -17.02
CA GLY A 75 -3.17 6.82 -15.87
C GLY A 75 -2.90 7.57 -14.55
N SER A 76 -1.85 8.37 -14.43
CA SER A 76 -1.50 9.04 -13.15
C SER A 76 -2.57 10.01 -12.65
N ILE A 77 -3.22 10.74 -13.55
CA ILE A 77 -4.32 11.66 -13.20
C ILE A 77 -5.54 10.88 -12.72
N LEU A 78 -5.85 9.73 -13.34
CA LEU A 78 -6.94 8.88 -12.87
C LEU A 78 -6.61 8.33 -11.48
N ALA A 79 -5.38 7.87 -11.27
CA ALA A 79 -4.92 7.42 -9.97
C ALA A 79 -4.95 8.51 -8.89
N TRP A 80 -4.65 9.76 -9.24
CA TRP A 80 -4.77 10.90 -8.33
C TRP A 80 -6.22 11.18 -7.92
N ILE A 81 -7.15 11.11 -8.87
CA ILE A 81 -8.58 11.26 -8.60
C ILE A 81 -9.06 10.11 -7.71
N THR A 82 -8.69 8.86 -8.02
CA THR A 82 -9.09 7.71 -7.21
C THR A 82 -8.47 7.77 -5.82
N ALA A 83 -7.21 8.21 -5.68
CA ALA A 83 -6.55 8.39 -4.38
C ALA A 83 -7.27 9.41 -3.50
N GLY A 84 -7.89 10.45 -4.07
CA GLY A 84 -8.74 11.37 -3.30
C GLY A 84 -10.13 10.81 -2.98
N LEU A 85 -10.67 9.94 -3.84
CA LEU A 85 -12.01 9.35 -3.65
C LEU A 85 -12.03 8.27 -2.56
N VAL A 86 -10.96 7.48 -2.47
CA VAL A 86 -10.81 6.37 -1.52
C VAL A 86 -11.05 6.78 -0.06
N PRO A 87 -10.37 7.80 0.50
CA PRO A 87 -10.61 8.23 1.89
C PRO A 87 -12.02 8.78 2.11
N LEU A 88 -12.70 9.32 1.09
CA LEU A 88 -14.09 9.74 1.19
C LEU A 88 -15.04 8.54 1.31
N CYS A 89 -14.84 7.51 0.49
CA CYS A 89 -15.66 6.30 0.53
C CYS A 89 -15.44 5.51 1.82
N ILE A 90 -14.18 5.29 2.20
CA ILE A 90 -13.82 4.53 3.41
C ILE A 90 -14.23 5.33 4.66
N GLY A 91 -13.91 6.62 4.71
CA GLY A 91 -14.26 7.47 5.84
C GLY A 91 -15.78 7.61 6.00
N GLY A 92 -16.51 7.82 4.90
CA GLY A 92 -17.97 7.87 4.92
C GLY A 92 -18.61 6.55 5.39
N TRP A 93 -18.05 5.41 4.98
CA TRP A 93 -18.50 4.09 5.47
C TRP A 93 -18.33 3.97 6.99
N TRP A 94 -17.17 4.37 7.52
CA TRP A 94 -16.88 4.29 8.95
C TRP A 94 -17.57 5.36 9.78
N GLN A 95 -17.94 6.51 9.22
CA GLN A 95 -18.79 7.48 9.92
C GLN A 95 -20.21 6.95 10.14
N LEU A 96 -20.74 6.17 9.20
CA LEU A 96 -22.08 5.57 9.31
C LEU A 96 -22.11 4.31 10.19
N ASN A 97 -21.02 3.54 10.17
CA ASN A 97 -20.89 2.26 10.89
C ASN A 97 -19.86 2.34 12.01
N TYR A 98 -19.70 3.52 12.63
CA TYR A 98 -18.70 3.70 13.67
C TYR A 98 -19.04 2.77 14.85
N PRO A 99 -18.07 2.02 15.41
CA PRO A 99 -18.35 1.08 16.48
C PRO A 99 -18.87 1.81 17.71
N ASP A 100 -20.01 1.35 18.24
CA ASP A 100 -20.63 1.94 19.41
C ASP A 100 -19.77 1.73 20.66
N ASP A 101 -19.61 2.83 21.39
CA ASP A 101 -19.10 2.85 22.74
C ASP A 101 -20.25 2.50 23.70
N ALA A 102 -20.47 1.21 23.95
CA ALA A 102 -21.56 0.78 24.83
C ALA A 102 -21.29 1.04 26.33
N ASN A 103 -20.04 1.28 26.75
CA ASN A 103 -19.63 1.24 28.17
C ASN A 103 -18.59 2.28 28.61
N GLY A 104 -18.19 3.22 27.76
CA GLY A 104 -17.12 4.22 27.98
C GLY A 104 -15.70 3.67 28.05
N ASN A 105 -15.51 2.36 27.89
CA ASN A 105 -14.26 1.66 28.22
C ASN A 105 -13.39 1.33 27.01
N LEU A 106 -13.88 1.55 25.78
CA LEU A 106 -13.15 1.22 24.56
C LEU A 106 -12.49 2.48 24.01
N LEU A 107 -11.17 2.42 23.80
CA LEU A 107 -10.41 3.51 23.21
C LEU A 107 -10.19 3.18 21.74
N TYR A 108 -11.00 3.77 20.86
CA TYR A 108 -10.85 3.59 19.42
C TYR A 108 -9.87 4.58 18.81
N SER A 109 -8.99 4.07 17.94
CA SER A 109 -8.12 4.87 17.08
C SER A 109 -8.23 4.36 15.63
N PRO A 110 -8.45 5.24 14.63
CA PRO A 110 -8.69 6.69 14.73
C PRO A 110 -10.06 7.06 15.34
N VAL A 111 -10.18 8.28 15.88
CA VAL A 111 -11.47 8.83 16.36
C VAL A 111 -12.30 9.37 15.19
N GLN A 112 -13.63 9.49 15.32
CA GLN A 112 -14.50 10.06 14.27
C GLN A 112 -14.01 11.42 13.73
N ALA A 113 -13.43 12.28 14.58
CA ALA A 113 -12.86 13.55 14.15
C ALA A 113 -11.66 13.36 13.21
N ASP A 114 -10.78 12.40 13.49
CA ASP A 114 -9.62 12.07 12.66
C ASP A 114 -10.06 11.50 11.29
N ILE A 115 -11.11 10.67 11.28
CA ILE A 115 -11.71 10.16 10.04
C ILE A 115 -12.24 11.34 9.19
N THR A 116 -12.88 12.32 9.82
CA THR A 116 -13.38 13.52 9.15
C THR A 116 -12.24 14.35 8.54
N ILE A 117 -11.12 14.50 9.27
CA ILE A 117 -9.92 15.20 8.76
C ILE A 117 -9.35 14.46 7.55
N ALA A 118 -9.23 13.14 7.61
CA ALA A 118 -8.76 12.33 6.49
C ALA A 118 -9.68 12.45 5.26
N MET A 119 -11.01 12.51 5.46
CA MET A 119 -11.97 12.78 4.39
C MET A 119 -11.76 14.16 3.77
N LEU A 120 -11.50 15.21 4.56
CA LEU A 120 -11.21 16.54 4.03
C LEU A 120 -9.92 16.57 3.20
N ILE A 121 -8.87 15.88 3.64
CA ILE A 121 -7.63 15.71 2.86
C ILE A 121 -7.94 15.00 1.54
N GLY A 122 -8.73 13.92 1.59
CA GLY A 122 -9.24 13.21 0.43
C GLY A 122 -9.98 14.11 -0.56
N ALA A 123 -10.91 14.93 -0.06
CA ALA A 123 -11.67 15.90 -0.86
C ALA A 123 -10.74 16.91 -1.54
N ALA A 124 -9.73 17.43 -0.84
CA ALA A 124 -8.75 18.36 -1.40
C ALA A 124 -7.93 17.70 -2.52
N ILE A 125 -7.48 16.46 -2.32
CA ILE A 125 -6.77 15.67 -3.35
C ILE A 125 -7.69 15.43 -4.55
N LEU A 126 -8.94 15.03 -4.33
CA LEU A 126 -9.92 14.80 -5.39
C LEU A 126 -10.17 16.07 -6.23
N ALA A 127 -10.41 17.20 -5.57
CA ALA A 127 -10.62 18.49 -6.23
C ALA A 127 -9.39 18.90 -7.06
N SER A 128 -8.19 18.73 -6.50
CA SER A 128 -6.94 19.02 -7.22
C SER A 128 -6.75 18.12 -8.45
N GLY A 129 -7.15 16.84 -8.36
CA GLY A 129 -7.11 15.90 -9.48
C GLY A 129 -8.06 16.21 -10.60
N LEU A 130 -9.30 16.57 -10.25
CA LEU A 130 -10.29 17.03 -11.22
C LEU A 130 -9.82 18.30 -11.92
N TYR A 131 -9.28 19.27 -11.17
CA TYR A 131 -8.71 20.49 -11.73
C TYR A 131 -7.54 20.18 -12.69
N ALA A 132 -6.61 19.32 -12.29
CA ALA A 132 -5.49 18.90 -13.14
C ALA A 132 -5.97 18.19 -14.42
N ARG A 133 -6.99 17.33 -14.33
CA ARG A 133 -7.59 16.65 -15.48
C ARG A 133 -8.17 17.63 -16.50
N ILE A 134 -8.89 18.65 -16.02
CA ILE A 134 -9.47 19.70 -16.88
C ILE A 134 -8.34 20.47 -17.58
N ARG A 135 -7.32 20.89 -16.84
CA ARG A 135 -6.15 21.61 -17.38
C ARG A 135 -5.39 20.81 -18.44
N VAL A 136 -5.16 19.52 -18.19
CA VAL A 136 -4.44 18.64 -19.12
C VAL A 136 -5.25 18.39 -20.39
N LYS A 137 -6.58 18.23 -20.29
CA LYS A 137 -7.46 18.11 -21.46
C LYS A 137 -7.37 19.34 -22.37
N THR A 138 -7.25 20.54 -21.78
CA THR A 138 -7.08 21.80 -22.51
C THR A 138 -5.66 21.96 -23.09
N ALA A 139 -4.63 21.49 -22.39
CA ALA A 139 -3.22 21.62 -22.80
C ALA A 139 -2.73 20.55 -23.80
N SER A 140 -3.46 19.44 -23.94
CA SER A 140 -3.13 18.28 -24.80
C SER A 140 -2.98 18.61 -26.30
N ARG A 141 -3.32 19.82 -26.74
CA ARG A 141 -3.23 20.20 -28.16
C ARG A 141 -1.80 20.42 -28.66
N ASN A 142 -0.81 20.63 -27.77
CA ASN A 142 0.50 21.17 -28.16
C ASN A 142 1.75 20.34 -27.74
N ALA A 143 1.62 19.12 -27.22
CA ALA A 143 2.77 18.39 -26.66
C ALA A 143 3.40 17.37 -27.64
N SER A 144 4.53 17.74 -28.24
CA SER A 144 5.39 16.80 -29.01
C SER A 144 6.16 15.86 -28.07
N LEU A 145 6.07 14.55 -28.32
CA LEU A 145 6.69 13.47 -27.57
C LEU A 145 8.02 13.05 -28.21
N SER A 146 9.15 13.52 -27.65
CA SER A 146 10.49 13.08 -28.06
C SER A 146 10.83 11.70 -27.46
N GLY A 147 11.45 10.81 -28.25
CA GLY A 147 11.76 9.43 -27.86
C GLY A 147 12.66 9.31 -26.61
N LEU A 148 13.58 10.25 -26.40
CA LEU A 148 14.44 10.27 -25.20
C LEU A 148 13.63 10.53 -23.91
N LYS A 149 12.57 11.35 -24.01
CA LYS A 149 11.64 11.58 -22.89
C LYS A 149 10.81 10.33 -22.59
N ILE A 150 10.50 9.51 -23.58
CA ILE A 150 9.78 8.24 -23.39
C ILE A 150 10.68 7.23 -22.66
N PHE A 151 11.95 7.13 -23.06
CA PHE A 151 12.92 6.22 -22.41
C PHE A 151 13.16 6.58 -20.93
N GLY A 152 13.34 7.87 -20.62
CA GLY A 152 13.47 8.31 -19.22
C GLY A 152 12.23 7.97 -18.39
N LYS A 153 11.03 8.12 -18.97
CA LYS A 153 9.76 7.79 -18.30
C LYS A 153 9.57 6.28 -18.11
N THR A 154 10.00 5.45 -19.07
CA THR A 154 9.99 3.98 -18.90
C THR A 154 10.90 3.53 -17.76
N VAL A 155 12.12 4.07 -17.67
CA VAL A 155 13.09 3.70 -16.62
C VAL A 155 12.57 4.13 -15.25
N ALA A 156 12.03 5.35 -15.14
CA ALA A 156 11.45 5.83 -13.89
C ALA A 156 10.20 5.04 -13.46
N ALA A 157 9.32 4.67 -14.41
CA ALA A 157 8.17 3.83 -14.12
C ALA A 157 8.59 2.42 -13.66
N ALA A 158 9.61 1.85 -14.30
CA ALA A 158 10.17 0.56 -13.90
C ALA A 158 10.81 0.62 -12.51
N ALA A 159 11.56 1.68 -12.19
CA ALA A 159 12.18 1.88 -10.89
C ALA A 159 11.13 2.06 -9.77
N LEU A 160 10.08 2.85 -10.02
CA LEU A 160 8.94 2.97 -9.09
C LEU A 160 8.26 1.63 -8.86
N SER A 161 7.96 0.89 -9.94
CA SER A 161 7.33 -0.43 -9.84
C SER A 161 8.21 -1.39 -9.04
N ALA A 162 9.51 -1.45 -9.35
CA ALA A 162 10.46 -2.30 -8.65
C ALA A 162 10.54 -1.94 -7.17
N PHE A 163 10.56 -0.66 -6.81
CA PHE A 163 10.58 -0.21 -5.42
C PHE A 163 9.33 -0.65 -4.65
N PHE A 164 8.13 -0.35 -5.17
CA PHE A 164 6.88 -0.69 -4.50
C PHE A 164 6.56 -2.19 -4.49
N ILE A 165 7.17 -3.00 -5.37
CA ILE A 165 7.02 -4.47 -5.36
C ILE A 165 8.08 -5.12 -4.47
N ALA A 166 9.33 -4.64 -4.54
CA ALA A 166 10.44 -5.24 -3.80
C ALA A 166 10.31 -5.05 -2.29
N VAL A 167 9.78 -3.91 -1.84
CA VAL A 167 9.63 -3.63 -0.39
C VAL A 167 8.66 -4.64 0.28
N PRO A 168 7.41 -4.83 -0.19
CA PRO A 168 6.53 -5.87 0.34
C PRO A 168 7.13 -7.27 0.22
N LEU A 169 7.80 -7.57 -0.90
CA LEU A 169 8.40 -8.88 -1.12
C LEU A 169 9.56 -9.17 -0.15
N ALA A 170 10.35 -8.16 0.20
CA ALA A 170 11.40 -8.27 1.21
C ALA A 170 10.83 -8.51 2.61
N PHE A 171 9.73 -7.83 2.97
CA PHE A 171 9.01 -8.07 4.22
C PHE A 171 8.40 -9.49 4.27
N LEU A 172 7.79 -9.95 3.19
CA LEU A 172 7.27 -11.33 3.11
C LEU A 172 8.38 -12.36 3.24
N LYS A 173 9.55 -12.11 2.64
CA LYS A 173 10.73 -12.98 2.81
C LYS A 173 11.23 -12.97 4.26
N GLN A 174 11.19 -11.83 4.94
CA GLN A 174 11.56 -11.73 6.36
C GLN A 174 10.60 -12.52 7.26
N GLN A 175 9.30 -12.49 6.98
CA GLN A 175 8.31 -13.29 7.70
C GLN A 175 8.36 -14.78 7.35
N ALA A 176 8.82 -15.11 6.14
CA ALA A 176 9.02 -16.49 5.69
C ALA A 176 10.40 -17.06 6.08
N LEU A 177 11.20 -16.38 6.92
CA LEU A 177 12.36 -17.04 7.53
C LEU A 177 11.84 -18.20 8.40
N PRO A 178 12.43 -19.39 8.25
CA PRO A 178 11.84 -20.63 8.71
C PRO A 178 11.69 -20.66 10.23
N TYR A 179 10.77 -21.51 10.67
CA TYR A 179 10.41 -21.93 12.04
C TYR A 179 11.58 -22.51 12.88
N CYS A 180 12.79 -21.98 12.72
CA CYS A 180 14.02 -22.45 13.35
C CYS A 180 14.96 -21.25 13.57
N ALA A 181 14.95 -20.69 14.78
CA ALA A 181 15.96 -19.73 15.19
C ALA A 181 17.23 -20.48 15.57
N PHE A 182 18.32 -20.25 14.83
CA PHE A 182 19.66 -20.68 15.21
C PHE A 182 20.47 -19.48 15.69
N SER A 183 21.18 -19.62 16.81
CA SER A 183 22.12 -18.62 17.31
C SER A 183 23.28 -18.42 16.33
N LYS A 184 24.01 -17.31 16.45
CA LYS A 184 25.25 -17.05 15.69
C LYS A 184 26.35 -18.08 15.98
N GLU A 185 26.26 -18.83 17.08
CA GLU A 185 27.14 -19.98 17.36
C GLU A 185 26.64 -21.31 16.75
N GLY A 186 25.57 -21.31 15.95
CA GLY A 186 25.02 -22.51 15.31
C GLY A 186 24.13 -23.38 16.22
N GLN A 187 23.77 -22.90 17.41
CA GLN A 187 22.89 -23.62 18.32
C GLN A 187 21.41 -23.35 18.02
N GLN A 188 20.61 -24.41 17.96
CA GLN A 188 19.18 -24.35 17.69
C GLN A 188 18.43 -23.86 18.94
N LEU A 189 17.84 -22.67 18.91
CA LEU A 189 17.06 -22.11 20.03
C LEU A 189 15.54 -22.38 19.92
N SER A 190 15.05 -22.96 18.83
CA SER A 190 13.64 -23.36 18.71
C SER A 190 13.47 -24.71 18.01
N VAL A 191 12.60 -25.57 18.56
CA VAL A 191 12.23 -26.87 17.97
C VAL A 191 11.52 -26.62 16.65
N CYS A 192 12.08 -27.15 15.56
CA CYS A 192 11.47 -27.11 14.25
C CYS A 192 10.35 -28.15 14.22
N LEU A 193 9.09 -27.72 14.17
CA LEU A 193 7.99 -28.61 13.83
C LEU A 193 8.14 -28.96 12.35
N SER A 194 8.73 -30.13 12.08
CA SER A 194 8.80 -30.67 10.73
C SER A 194 7.39 -31.03 10.28
N GLU A 195 6.99 -30.53 9.12
CA GLU A 195 5.72 -30.81 8.44
C GLU A 195 5.72 -32.23 7.83
N GLU A 196 6.21 -33.22 8.58
CA GLU A 196 6.23 -34.64 8.19
C GLU A 196 5.67 -35.59 9.25
N ASP A 197 4.99 -35.09 10.29
CA ASP A 197 4.31 -35.96 11.29
C ASP A 197 2.77 -35.93 11.21
N GLY A 198 2.22 -35.54 10.05
CA GLY A 198 0.78 -35.66 9.77
C GLY A 198 0.28 -37.09 9.53
N LYS A 199 1.15 -38.11 9.54
CA LYS A 199 0.78 -39.50 9.21
C LYS A 199 1.50 -40.60 10.01
N ARG A 200 1.96 -40.34 11.25
CA ARG A 200 2.45 -41.44 12.12
C ARG A 200 2.50 -41.11 13.61
N SER A 201 1.36 -40.79 14.24
CA SER A 201 1.21 -41.01 15.69
C SER A 201 -0.25 -41.15 16.10
N MET A 202 -0.95 -42.02 15.38
CA MET A 202 -1.91 -42.89 16.06
C MET A 202 -1.03 -44.02 16.64
N ASN A 203 -1.08 -44.22 17.96
CA ASN A 203 -0.46 -45.30 18.73
C ASN A 203 0.87 -44.95 19.47
N SER A 204 0.73 -44.56 20.75
CA SER A 204 1.54 -45.00 21.91
C SER A 204 1.56 -43.88 22.98
N THR A 205 0.58 -43.82 23.88
CA THR A 205 0.61 -44.47 25.22
C THR A 205 1.67 -43.90 26.17
N PHE A 206 1.22 -42.97 27.03
CA PHE A 206 1.24 -43.06 28.50
C PHE A 206 2.45 -43.72 29.20
N LYS A 207 3.19 -42.91 30.00
CA LYS A 207 3.98 -43.19 31.26
C LYS A 207 5.28 -42.36 31.27
N VAL A 208 5.81 -41.80 32.36
CA VAL A 208 5.52 -41.69 33.80
C VAL A 208 6.29 -40.45 34.30
N ILE A 209 5.66 -39.67 35.19
CA ILE A 209 6.33 -38.72 36.08
C ILE A 209 6.77 -39.49 37.33
N THR A 210 8.06 -39.48 37.64
CA THR A 210 8.59 -39.73 39.00
C THR A 210 8.37 -38.53 39.89
#